data_AF-A0A670K9Y3-F1
#
_entry.id   AF-A0A670K9Y3-F1
#
_cell.length_a   1.000
_cell.length_b   1.000
_cell.length_c   1.000
_cell.angle_alpha   90.00
_cell.angle_beta   90.00
_cell.angle_gamma   90.00
#
_symmetry.space_group_name_H-M   'P 1'
#
loop_
_entity.id
_entity.type
_entity.pdbx_description
1 polymer ?
#
loop_
_entity_poly.entity_id
_entity_poly.type
_entity_poly.pdbx_seq_one_letter_code
_entity_poly.pdbx_strand_id
1 'polypeptide(L)'
;MDQWSDSPPCRGCSSYLAEPYIKCAECGPPPFLLCLQCFTIGFEYKKHQSDHTYEIVTSNFPVLDPTWTAQEEMALLEAVMDCGFGNW
;
A
#
# COMPACT_ATOMS: atom_id res chain seq x y z
N MET A 1 4.82 -7.55 -17.19
CA MET A 1 4.76 -8.47 -16.03
C MET A 1 3.73 -7.89 -15.09
N ASP A 2 2.73 -8.66 -14.66
CA ASP A 2 1.63 -8.14 -13.85
C ASP A 2 2.12 -7.55 -12.51
N GLN A 3 2.04 -6.22 -12.41
CA GLN A 3 2.34 -5.36 -11.26
C GLN A 3 1.50 -5.62 -10.00
N TRP A 4 0.68 -6.66 -10.02
CA TRP A 4 -0.19 -7.08 -8.91
C TRP A 4 0.41 -8.23 -8.08
N SER A 5 1.61 -8.71 -8.43
CA SER A 5 2.11 -10.00 -7.95
C SER A 5 2.63 -10.00 -6.51
N ASP A 6 2.65 -8.87 -5.79
CA ASP A 6 3.17 -8.76 -4.42
C ASP A 6 2.23 -8.06 -3.42
N SER A 7 0.95 -7.86 -3.76
CA SER A 7 -0.02 -7.27 -2.83
C SER A 7 -0.10 -8.13 -1.56
N PRO A 8 0.26 -7.62 -0.36
CA PRO A 8 0.29 -8.44 0.84
C PRO A 8 -1.14 -8.72 1.36
N PRO A 9 -1.37 -9.83 2.08
CA PRO A 9 -2.70 -10.13 2.62
C PRO A 9 -3.02 -9.32 3.89
N CYS A 10 -4.28 -8.93 4.04
CA CYS A 10 -4.83 -8.37 5.27
C CYS A 10 -4.77 -9.38 6.41
N ARG A 11 -4.28 -8.96 7.59
CA ARG A 11 -4.23 -9.83 8.79
C ARG A 11 -5.61 -10.16 9.36
N GLY A 12 -6.64 -9.36 9.05
CA GLY A 12 -8.00 -9.55 9.55
C GLY A 12 -8.88 -10.46 8.69
N CYS A 13 -8.88 -10.26 7.36
CA CYS A 13 -9.77 -10.97 6.44
C CYS A 13 -9.05 -11.86 5.42
N SER A 14 -7.72 -11.86 5.39
CA SER A 14 -6.88 -12.59 4.42
C SER A 14 -7.03 -12.17 2.94
N SER A 15 -7.87 -11.18 2.63
CA SER A 15 -7.93 -10.60 1.29
C SER A 15 -6.64 -9.86 0.96
N TYR A 16 -6.22 -9.89 -0.31
CA TYR A 16 -5.09 -9.10 -0.79
C TYR A 16 -5.37 -7.61 -0.67
N LEU A 17 -4.39 -6.87 -0.16
CA LEU A 17 -4.50 -5.43 0.06
C LEU A 17 -4.35 -4.67 -1.25
N ALA A 18 -5.22 -3.69 -1.45
CA ALA A 18 -5.05 -2.61 -2.41
C ALA A 18 -4.83 -1.32 -1.62
N GLU A 19 -4.08 -0.38 -2.19
CA GLU A 19 -3.92 0.93 -1.58
C GLU A 19 -5.24 1.73 -1.59
N PRO A 20 -5.50 2.55 -0.56
CA PRO A 20 -4.71 2.67 0.66
C PRO A 20 -5.03 1.55 1.67
N TYR A 21 -4.02 1.15 2.44
CA TYR A 21 -4.18 0.22 3.56
C TYR A 21 -3.40 0.68 4.79
N ILE A 22 -3.66 0.05 5.93
CA ILE A 22 -3.06 0.43 7.21
C ILE A 22 -1.92 -0.52 7.55
N LYS A 23 -0.79 0.06 7.94
CA LYS A 23 0.33 -0.66 8.55
C LYS A 23 0.44 -0.23 10.02
N CYS A 24 0.37 -1.19 10.92
CA CYS A 24 0.61 -0.93 12.34
C CYS A 24 2.10 -0.55 12.54
N ALA A 25 2.36 0.56 13.22
CA ALA A 25 3.72 1.06 13.47
C ALA A 25 4.41 0.31 14.63
N GLU A 26 3.64 -0.40 15.45
CA GLU A 26 4.13 -1.06 16.67
C GLU A 26 4.30 -2.57 16.53
N CYS A 27 3.65 -3.19 15.54
CA CYS A 27 3.62 -4.65 15.38
C CYS A 27 4.59 -5.15 14.30
N GLY A 28 5.47 -6.08 14.68
CA GLY A 28 6.32 -6.85 13.77
C GLY A 28 7.53 -7.46 14.48
N PRO A 29 8.36 -8.27 13.76
CA PRO A 29 8.11 -8.88 12.44
C PRO A 29 7.29 -10.21 12.52
N PRO A 30 6.52 -10.58 11.47
CA PRO A 30 6.29 -9.86 10.20
C PRO A 30 5.34 -8.66 10.37
N PRO A 31 5.31 -7.69 9.42
CA PRO A 31 4.44 -6.52 9.52
C PRO A 31 2.97 -6.91 9.66
N PHE A 32 2.24 -6.06 10.40
CA PHE A 32 0.82 -6.20 10.63
C PHE A 32 0.06 -5.21 9.77
N LEU A 33 -0.61 -5.72 8.73
CA LEU A 33 -1.27 -4.93 7.71
C LEU A 33 -2.78 -5.21 7.73
N LEU A 34 -3.60 -4.16 7.62
CA LEU A 34 -5.05 -4.25 7.63
C LEU A 34 -5.66 -3.52 6.43
N CYS A 35 -6.69 -4.09 5.84
CA CYS A 35 -7.57 -3.34 4.95
C CYS A 35 -8.38 -2.33 5.77
N LEU A 36 -8.92 -1.31 5.08
CA LEU A 36 -9.70 -0.28 5.75
C LEU A 36 -10.91 -0.85 6.51
N GLN A 37 -11.58 -1.89 5.99
CA GLN A 37 -12.73 -2.47 6.69
C GLN A 37 -12.33 -3.16 8.00
N CYS A 38 -11.21 -3.89 8.05
CA CYS A 38 -10.75 -4.50 9.29
C CYS A 38 -10.25 -3.44 10.29
N PHE A 39 -9.63 -2.36 9.80
CA PHE A 39 -9.20 -1.26 10.66
C PHE A 39 -10.38 -0.53 11.31
N THR A 40 -11.43 -0.19 10.55
CA THR A 40 -12.57 0.59 11.07
C THR A 40 -13.45 -0.15 12.07
N ILE A 41 -13.43 -1.49 12.08
CA ILE A 41 -14.13 -2.30 13.10
C ILE A 41 -13.27 -2.54 14.35
N GLY A 42 -12.06 -1.98 14.41
CA GLY A 42 -11.13 -2.18 15.53
C GLY A 42 -10.64 -3.63 15.62
N PHE A 43 -10.25 -4.24 14.50
CA PHE A 43 -9.74 -5.62 14.50
C PHE A 43 -8.49 -5.75 15.39
N GLU A 44 -8.57 -6.63 16.38
CA GLU A 44 -7.47 -6.93 17.30
C GLU A 44 -7.07 -8.39 17.20
N TYR A 45 -5.76 -8.66 17.29
CA TYR A 45 -5.26 -10.03 17.24
C TYR A 45 -3.91 -10.17 17.92
N LYS A 46 -3.82 -11.11 18.86
CA LYS A 46 -2.62 -11.37 19.66
C LYS A 46 -2.11 -10.10 20.33
N LYS A 47 -0.98 -9.55 19.85
CA LYS A 47 -0.32 -8.37 20.40
C LYS A 47 -0.78 -7.07 19.75
N HIS A 48 -1.53 -7.14 18.65
CA HIS A 48 -2.08 -5.95 18.01
C HIS A 48 -3.31 -5.48 18.76
N GLN A 49 -3.31 -4.21 19.16
CA GLN A 49 -4.46 -3.48 19.68
C GLN A 49 -4.90 -2.43 18.67
N SER A 50 -6.19 -2.09 18.70
CA SER A 50 -6.82 -1.16 17.74
C SER A 50 -6.38 0.30 17.94
N ASP A 51 -5.74 0.61 19.08
CA ASP A 51 -5.23 1.93 19.45
C ASP A 51 -3.72 2.12 19.17
N HIS A 52 -3.06 1.10 18.62
CA HIS A 52 -1.67 1.24 18.18
C HIS A 52 -1.53 2.34 17.14
N THR A 53 -0.42 3.06 17.22
CA THR A 53 0.00 4.00 16.18
C THR A 53 0.16 3.30 14.84
N TYR A 54 -0.14 4.01 13.76
CA TYR A 54 -0.24 3.42 12.42
C TYR A 54 0.23 4.36 11.32
N GLU A 55 0.58 3.76 10.19
CA GLU A 55 0.94 4.42 8.94
C GLU A 55 -0.15 4.10 7.89
N ILE A 56 -0.52 5.09 7.07
CA ILE A 56 -1.35 4.88 5.89
C ILE A 56 -0.40 4.62 4.72
N VAL A 57 -0.49 3.43 4.12
CA VAL A 57 0.28 3.10 2.92
C VAL A 57 -0.52 3.51 1.70
N THR A 58 0.01 4.46 0.94
CA THR A 58 -0.60 4.99 -0.29
C THR A 58 0.45 5.65 -1.18
N SER A 59 0.24 5.60 -2.48
CA SER A 59 1.01 6.25 -3.54
C SER A 59 0.30 7.49 -4.11
N ASN A 60 -0.83 7.90 -3.52
CA ASN A 60 -1.61 9.06 -3.96
C ASN A 60 -1.10 10.37 -3.33
N PHE A 61 0.16 10.70 -3.62
CA PHE A 61 0.81 11.93 -3.16
C PHE A 61 1.87 12.38 -4.16
N PRO A 62 2.18 13.68 -4.27
CA PRO A 62 3.20 14.17 -5.19
C PRO A 62 4.62 13.92 -4.67
N VAL A 63 5.54 13.57 -5.58
CA VAL A 63 6.96 13.34 -5.26
C VAL A 63 7.83 14.40 -5.93
N LEU A 64 7.75 14.54 -7.25
CA LEU A 64 8.59 15.47 -8.02
C LEU A 64 7.81 16.70 -8.51
N ASP A 65 6.58 16.51 -8.98
CA ASP A 65 5.69 17.56 -9.49
C ASP A 65 4.35 17.54 -8.74
N PRO A 66 3.79 18.71 -8.37
CA PRO A 66 2.54 18.76 -7.61
C PRO A 66 1.31 18.23 -8.37
N THR A 67 1.39 18.08 -9.70
CA THR A 67 0.30 17.58 -10.54
C THR A 67 0.36 16.08 -10.80
N TRP A 68 1.43 15.41 -10.38
CA TRP A 68 1.63 13.97 -10.56
C TRP A 68 1.72 13.26 -9.21
N THR A 69 1.07 12.12 -9.11
CA THR A 69 1.18 11.21 -7.96
C THR A 69 2.39 10.28 -8.10
N ALA A 70 2.88 9.75 -6.99
CA ALA A 70 3.92 8.72 -6.98
C ALA A 70 3.53 7.50 -7.85
N GLN A 71 2.23 7.17 -7.88
CA GLN A 71 1.70 6.12 -8.75
C GLN A 71 1.85 6.45 -10.24
N GLU A 72 1.53 7.68 -10.66
CA GLU A 72 1.69 8.11 -12.05
C GLU A 72 3.15 8.19 -12.47
N GLU A 73 4.04 8.64 -11.56
CA GLU A 73 5.48 8.63 -11.81
C GLU A 73 6.00 7.20 -12.01
N MET A 74 5.56 6.23 -11.19
CA MET A 74 5.93 4.83 -11.36
C MET A 74 5.42 4.25 -12.69
N ALA A 75 4.15 4.51 -13.01
CA ALA A 75 3.54 4.05 -14.28
C ALA A 75 4.28 4.61 -15.50
N LEU A 76 4.75 5.86 -15.44
CA LEU A 76 5.60 6.44 -16.47
C LEU A 76 6.93 5.69 -16.61
N LEU A 77 7.63 5.41 -15.51
CA LEU A 77 8.90 4.70 -15.56
C LEU A 77 8.75 3.29 -16.15
N GLU A 78 7.67 2.61 -15.81
CA GLU A 78 7.34 1.29 -16.35
C GLU A 78 7.02 1.35 -17.84
N ALA A 79 6.20 2.32 -18.26
CA ALA A 79 5.95 2.55 -19.67
C ALA A 79 7.23 2.87 -20.45
N VAL A 80 8.15 3.66 -19.89
CA VAL A 80 9.45 3.95 -20.51
C VAL A 80 10.32 2.69 -20.61
N MET A 81 10.30 1.83 -19.59
CA MET A 81 11.03 0.54 -19.62
C MET A 81 10.47 -0.42 -20.67
N ASP A 82 9.15 -0.52 -20.78
CA ASP A 82 8.47 -1.45 -21.68
C ASP A 82 8.42 -0.96 -23.13
N CYS A 83 8.19 0.34 -23.34
CA CYS A 83 7.93 0.94 -24.65
C CYS A 83 9.11 1.75 -25.22
N GLY A 84 10.12 2.04 -24.41
CA GLY A 84 11.29 2.84 -24.79
C GLY A 84 11.07 4.35 -24.66
N PHE A 85 12.16 5.07 -24.38
CA PHE A 85 12.13 6.53 -24.23
C PHE A 85 11.76 7.23 -25.55
N GLY A 86 10.85 8.21 -25.49
CA GLY A 86 10.37 8.98 -26.64
C GLY A 86 9.16 8.40 -27.37
N ASN A 87 8.63 7.27 -26.90
CA ASN A 87 7.41 6.64 -27.41
C ASN A 87 6.18 7.14 -26.62
N TRP A 88 5.80 8.40 -26.86
CA TRP A 88 4.71 9.11 -26.19
C TRP A 88 3.34 8.84 -26.82
#